data_AF-A0A8D2CQ61-F1
#
_entry.id   AF-A0A8D2CQ61-F1
#
_cell.length_a   1.000
_cell.length_b   1.000
_cell.length_c   1.000
_cell.angle_alpha   90.00
_cell.angle_beta   90.00
_cell.angle_gamma   90.00
#
_symmetry.space_group_name_H-M   'P 1'
#
loop_
_entity.id
_entity.type
_entity.pdbx_description
1 polymer ?
#
loop_
_entity_poly.entity_id
_entity_poly.type
_entity_poly.pdbx_seq_one_letter_code
_entity_poly.pdbx_strand_id
1 'polypeptide(L)'
;MALWGRRSLGALRLWGPGGERPGPVRAPQSPQSRVWRPVCAGADGDIAELIRVRACQKVVVMVGAGISTPSGIPDFRSPGSGLYSNLQQYNIPYPEAIFELDFFSHNPKPFFTLAKELYPGNYRPNATHYFLRLLHDKGLLLRLYTQNIDGLERVSGIPTSKLVEAHGTFASATCTVCRRSCPGEDFWADVMADRVPCCPVCTGIVKPDIVFFGEPLPQRFLLHVVDFPMADLLLILGTSLEVEPFASLSEAVRSTVPRLLINRDLVGPFTWRPRSRDVTQLGDVIHSIERLVELLGWTEEMQDLVQRETGKLDRQDR
;
A
#
# COMPACT_ATOMS: atom_id res chain seq x y z
N MET A 1 20.07 -18.31 25.84
CA MET A 1 19.89 -19.51 26.68
C MET A 1 18.55 -19.43 27.39
N ALA A 2 17.54 -20.15 26.89
CA ALA A 2 16.36 -20.56 27.66
C ALA A 2 15.64 -21.64 26.84
N LEU A 3 15.74 -22.88 27.30
CA LEU A 3 15.18 -24.08 26.69
C LEU A 3 13.66 -24.14 26.91
N TRP A 4 12.90 -24.39 25.84
CA TRP A 4 11.49 -24.79 25.93
C TRP A 4 11.42 -26.32 26.02
N GLY A 5 11.05 -26.81 27.21
CA GLY A 5 10.80 -28.22 27.48
C GLY A 5 9.40 -28.66 27.04
N ARG A 6 9.35 -29.76 26.30
CA ARG A 6 8.13 -30.54 26.02
C ARG A 6 7.58 -31.15 27.31
N ARG A 7 6.26 -31.11 27.49
CA ARG A 7 5.52 -32.16 28.22
C ARG A 7 4.20 -32.47 27.51
N SER A 8 4.06 -33.74 27.15
CA SER A 8 2.82 -34.38 26.72
C SER A 8 2.21 -35.16 27.90
N LEU A 9 0.93 -35.51 27.70
CA LEU A 9 0.13 -36.58 28.34
C LEU A 9 -0.74 -36.20 29.55
N GLY A 10 -2.00 -36.62 29.47
CA GLY A 10 -2.87 -36.77 30.63
C GLY A 10 -4.36 -36.63 30.33
N ALA A 11 -4.94 -37.53 29.53
CA ALA A 11 -6.39 -37.71 29.51
C ALA A 11 -6.85 -38.29 30.86
N LEU A 12 -7.82 -37.64 31.52
CA LEU A 12 -8.56 -38.24 32.64
C LEU A 12 -10.06 -38.10 32.36
N ARG A 13 -10.69 -39.25 32.07
CA ARG A 13 -12.13 -39.45 32.18
C ARG A 13 -12.47 -39.66 33.65
N LEU A 14 -13.48 -38.96 34.15
CA LEU A 14 -14.19 -39.31 35.37
C LEU A 14 -15.69 -39.38 35.06
N TRP A 15 -16.25 -40.58 35.23
CA TRP A 15 -17.69 -40.83 35.26
C TRP A 15 -18.16 -40.78 36.72
N GLY A 16 -19.34 -40.17 36.93
CA GLY A 16 -20.14 -40.25 38.15
C GLY A 16 -21.63 -40.23 37.79
N PRO A 17 -22.51 -40.86 38.58
CA PRO A 17 -23.75 -41.49 38.08
C PRO A 17 -25.02 -40.64 38.26
N GLY A 18 -26.05 -40.96 37.47
CA GLY A 18 -27.46 -40.82 37.86
C GLY A 18 -28.11 -39.47 37.55
N GLY A 19 -28.92 -39.43 36.49
CA GLY A 19 -29.86 -38.34 36.22
C GLY A 19 -30.73 -38.66 35.00
N GLU A 20 -32.04 -38.73 35.21
CA GLU A 20 -33.08 -39.18 34.29
C GLU A 20 -33.11 -38.41 32.95
N ARG A 21 -33.49 -39.12 31.87
CA ARG A 21 -33.62 -38.54 30.52
C ARG A 21 -34.94 -37.76 30.38
N PRO A 22 -34.96 -36.48 30.01
CA PRO A 22 -36.17 -35.82 29.56
C PRO A 22 -36.46 -36.21 28.10
N GLY A 23 -37.75 -36.41 27.77
CA GLY A 23 -38.24 -36.68 26.42
C GLY A 23 -38.01 -35.51 25.45
N PRO A 24 -38.22 -35.73 24.13
CA PRO A 24 -37.84 -34.75 23.11
C PRO A 24 -38.75 -33.53 23.14
N VAL A 25 -38.20 -32.39 23.55
CA VAL A 25 -38.82 -31.07 23.38
C VAL A 25 -38.56 -30.61 21.94
N ARG A 26 -39.63 -30.35 21.17
CA ARG A 26 -39.53 -29.74 19.84
C ARG A 26 -38.98 -28.32 19.97
N ALA A 27 -37.81 -28.07 19.39
CA ALA A 27 -37.24 -26.74 19.27
C ALA A 27 -38.09 -25.86 18.30
N PRO A 28 -38.23 -24.55 18.56
CA PRO A 28 -38.85 -23.63 17.62
C PRO A 28 -37.97 -23.52 16.37
N GLN A 29 -38.60 -23.49 15.20
CA GLN A 29 -37.91 -23.35 13.92
C GLN A 29 -37.17 -22.00 13.88
N SER A 30 -35.84 -22.06 13.74
CA SER A 30 -35.00 -20.90 13.45
C SER A 30 -35.35 -20.33 12.08
N PRO A 31 -35.31 -19.00 11.86
CA PRO A 31 -35.48 -18.42 10.54
C PRO A 31 -34.41 -19.01 9.62
N GLN A 32 -34.84 -19.53 8.47
CA GLN A 32 -34.00 -20.15 7.47
C GLN A 32 -32.77 -19.26 7.21
N SER A 33 -31.60 -19.73 7.63
CA SER A 33 -30.33 -19.19 7.18
C SER A 33 -30.34 -19.19 5.66
N ARG A 34 -30.27 -18.01 5.04
CA ARG A 34 -29.98 -17.89 3.61
C ARG A 34 -28.69 -18.66 3.35
N VAL A 35 -28.83 -19.85 2.77
CA VAL A 35 -27.72 -20.60 2.21
C VAL A 35 -27.17 -19.72 1.10
N TRP A 36 -26.02 -19.10 1.35
CA TRP A 36 -25.23 -18.43 0.33
C TRP A 36 -24.96 -19.45 -0.77
N ARG A 37 -25.54 -19.22 -1.95
CA ARG A 37 -25.19 -19.94 -3.17
C ARG A 37 -24.21 -19.05 -3.93
N PRO A 38 -23.00 -19.53 -4.28
CA PRO A 38 -22.11 -18.77 -5.11
C PRO A 38 -22.76 -18.64 -6.48
N VAL A 39 -22.99 -17.39 -6.92
CA VAL A 39 -23.21 -17.11 -8.33
C VAL A 39 -21.84 -17.20 -8.98
N CYS A 40 -21.74 -18.02 -10.02
CA CYS A 40 -20.49 -18.31 -10.74
C CYS A 40 -19.80 -17.03 -11.24
N ALA A 41 -18.81 -16.55 -10.49
CA ALA A 41 -17.78 -15.60 -10.88
C ALA A 41 -16.51 -16.00 -10.11
N GLY A 42 -15.31 -15.71 -10.64
CA GLY A 42 -14.05 -16.07 -9.98
C GLY A 42 -13.93 -15.55 -8.54
N ALA A 43 -12.90 -15.97 -7.81
CA ALA A 43 -12.68 -15.56 -6.41
C ALA A 43 -12.61 -14.02 -6.20
N ASP A 44 -12.32 -13.25 -7.25
CA ASP A 44 -12.39 -11.79 -7.29
C ASP A 44 -13.84 -11.25 -7.33
N GLY A 45 -14.78 -11.99 -7.91
CA GLY A 45 -16.22 -11.71 -7.86
C GLY A 45 -16.77 -11.73 -6.43
N ASP A 46 -16.25 -12.61 -5.57
CA ASP A 46 -16.62 -12.64 -4.14
C ASP A 46 -16.17 -11.36 -3.41
N ILE A 47 -14.97 -10.86 -3.69
CA ILE A 47 -14.48 -9.60 -3.12
C ILE A 47 -15.29 -8.41 -3.63
N ALA A 48 -15.56 -8.36 -4.94
CA ALA A 48 -16.40 -7.32 -5.52
C ALA A 48 -17.79 -7.31 -4.87
N GLU A 49 -18.40 -8.47 -4.64
CA GLU A 49 -19.70 -8.57 -3.98
C GLU A 49 -19.66 -8.06 -2.54
N LEU A 50 -18.63 -8.43 -1.75
CA LEU A 50 -18.47 -7.94 -0.37
C LEU A 50 -18.40 -6.41 -0.29
N ILE A 51 -17.72 -5.78 -1.24
CA ILE A 51 -17.65 -4.32 -1.35
C ILE A 51 -19.01 -3.77 -1.80
N ARG A 52 -19.61 -4.34 -2.84
CA ARG A 52 -20.87 -3.87 -3.45
C ARG A 52 -22.04 -3.86 -2.46
N VAL A 53 -22.19 -4.94 -1.69
CA VAL A 53 -23.25 -5.04 -0.66
C VAL A 53 -22.87 -4.35 0.67
N ARG A 54 -21.72 -3.67 0.71
CA ARG A 54 -21.16 -2.99 1.90
C ARG A 54 -20.99 -3.92 3.10
N ALA A 55 -20.68 -5.19 2.87
CA ALA A 55 -20.24 -6.10 3.92
C ALA A 55 -18.85 -5.73 4.46
N CYS A 56 -18.02 -5.11 3.60
CA CYS A 56 -16.76 -4.48 3.97
C CYS A 56 -16.88 -2.95 3.78
N GLN A 57 -16.54 -2.17 4.81
CA GLN A 57 -16.64 -0.70 4.83
C GLN A 57 -15.39 -0.03 5.42
N LYS A 58 -14.42 -0.81 5.88
CA LYS A 58 -13.15 -0.36 6.47
C LYS A 58 -12.00 -0.99 5.70
N VAL A 59 -11.90 -0.62 4.43
CA VAL A 59 -10.90 -1.16 3.52
C VAL A 59 -9.55 -0.49 3.81
N VAL A 60 -8.56 -1.29 4.16
CA VAL A 60 -7.16 -0.86 4.17
C VAL A 60 -6.54 -1.25 2.85
N VAL A 61 -5.77 -0.35 2.26
CA VAL A 61 -5.06 -0.57 1.01
C VAL A 61 -3.56 -0.42 1.25
N MET A 62 -2.78 -1.38 0.77
CA MET A 62 -1.33 -1.33 0.70
C MET A 62 -0.91 -1.26 -0.76
N VAL A 63 -0.09 -0.28 -1.14
CA VAL A 63 0.39 -0.12 -2.52
C VAL A 63 1.90 0.07 -2.58
N GLY A 64 2.48 -0.33 -3.71
CA GLY A 64 3.87 -0.06 -4.04
C GLY A 64 4.05 0.36 -5.50
N ALA A 65 5.29 0.35 -5.98
CA ALA A 65 5.67 1.02 -7.21
C ALA A 65 4.96 0.47 -8.47
N GLY A 66 4.48 -0.77 -8.42
CA GLY A 66 3.73 -1.40 -9.50
C GLY A 66 2.44 -0.65 -9.87
N ILE A 67 1.85 0.14 -8.97
CA ILE A 67 0.66 0.95 -9.33
C ILE A 67 1.02 2.19 -10.16
N SER A 68 2.28 2.62 -10.14
CA SER A 68 2.77 3.82 -10.83
C SER A 68 3.47 3.51 -12.16
N THR A 69 3.73 2.23 -12.47
CA THR A 69 4.29 1.82 -13.77
C THR A 69 3.42 2.23 -14.96
N PRO A 70 2.07 2.16 -14.92
CA PRO A 70 1.23 2.65 -16.02
C PRO A 70 1.24 4.18 -16.16
N SER A 71 1.71 4.90 -15.13
CA SER A 71 1.91 6.35 -15.17
C SER A 71 3.25 6.74 -15.78
N GLY A 72 4.09 5.77 -16.19
CA GLY A 72 5.42 6.02 -16.77
C GLY A 72 6.55 6.09 -15.74
N ILE A 73 6.27 5.81 -14.46
CA ILE A 73 7.29 5.76 -13.41
C ILE A 73 7.80 4.32 -13.31
N PRO A 74 9.08 4.04 -13.59
CA PRO A 74 9.60 2.69 -13.46
C PRO A 74 9.47 2.21 -12.01
N ASP A 75 9.17 0.92 -11.81
CA ASP A 75 9.31 0.35 -10.48
C ASP A 75 10.80 0.22 -10.12
N PHE A 76 11.11 -0.24 -8.91
CA PHE A 76 12.52 -0.37 -8.50
C PHE A 76 13.19 -1.62 -9.07
N ARG A 77 12.46 -2.74 -9.15
CA ARG A 77 13.03 -4.09 -9.19
C ARG A 77 12.77 -4.89 -10.47
N SER A 78 11.89 -4.44 -11.36
CA SER A 78 11.59 -5.19 -12.58
C SER A 78 12.85 -5.32 -13.45
N PRO A 79 13.21 -6.53 -13.89
CA PRO A 79 14.38 -6.73 -14.74
C PRO A 79 14.28 -5.91 -16.03
N GLY A 80 15.33 -5.15 -16.35
CA GLY A 80 15.46 -4.39 -17.61
C GLY A 80 14.73 -3.04 -17.66
N SER A 81 13.61 -2.87 -16.94
CA SER A 81 12.86 -1.61 -16.90
C SER A 81 12.87 -0.90 -15.55
N GLY A 82 13.17 -1.63 -14.47
CA GLY A 82 13.19 -1.10 -13.11
C GLY A 82 14.37 -0.15 -12.90
N LEU A 83 14.18 0.84 -12.02
CA LEU A 83 15.13 1.89 -11.72
C LEU A 83 16.54 1.32 -11.46
N TYR A 84 16.64 0.26 -10.65
CA TYR A 84 17.92 -0.38 -10.29
C TYR A 84 18.72 -0.92 -11.48
N SER A 85 18.06 -1.30 -12.57
CA SER A 85 18.73 -1.72 -13.80
C SER A 85 19.41 -0.54 -14.52
N ASN A 86 18.86 0.66 -14.36
CA ASN A 86 19.31 1.89 -15.03
C ASN A 86 20.27 2.73 -14.17
N LEU A 87 20.47 2.39 -12.90
CA LEU A 87 21.34 3.16 -12.00
C LEU A 87 22.85 2.96 -12.25
N GLN A 88 23.24 2.06 -13.16
CA GLN A 88 24.65 1.82 -13.49
C GLN A 88 25.38 3.10 -13.93
N GLN A 89 24.66 4.07 -14.49
CA GLN A 89 25.20 5.36 -14.90
C GLN A 89 25.69 6.25 -13.75
N TYR A 90 25.23 6.03 -12.51
CA TYR A 90 25.55 6.88 -11.37
C TYR A 90 26.81 6.46 -10.60
N ASN A 91 27.54 5.44 -11.08
CA ASN A 91 28.75 4.91 -10.44
C ASN A 91 28.56 4.62 -8.93
N ILE A 92 27.44 3.97 -8.59
CA ILE A 92 27.08 3.57 -7.23
C ILE A 92 27.51 2.11 -6.98
N PRO A 93 27.85 1.73 -5.73
CA PRO A 93 28.40 0.40 -5.44
C PRO A 93 27.36 -0.72 -5.66
N TYR A 94 26.09 -0.42 -5.41
CA TYR A 94 24.93 -1.26 -5.67
C TYR A 94 23.67 -0.37 -5.71
N PRO A 95 22.57 -0.81 -6.35
CA PRO A 95 21.41 0.05 -6.60
C PRO A 95 20.78 0.70 -5.37
N GLU A 96 20.69 -0.04 -4.27
CA GLU A 96 20.08 0.40 -3.01
C GLU A 96 20.87 1.54 -2.34
N ALA A 97 22.16 1.69 -2.64
CA ALA A 97 23.03 2.70 -2.03
C ALA A 97 22.53 4.13 -2.25
N ILE A 98 21.80 4.40 -3.35
CA ILE A 98 21.20 5.72 -3.60
C ILE A 98 20.19 6.15 -2.51
N PHE A 99 19.65 5.18 -1.77
CA PHE A 99 18.71 5.37 -0.66
C PHE A 99 19.32 5.04 0.70
N GLU A 100 20.65 4.96 0.82
CA GLU A 100 21.34 4.78 2.10
C GLU A 100 21.85 6.11 2.65
N LEU A 101 21.60 6.38 3.94
CA LEU A 101 21.97 7.66 4.54
C LEU A 101 23.49 7.89 4.55
N ASP A 102 24.26 6.82 4.76
CA ASP A 102 25.73 6.88 4.74
C ASP A 102 26.22 7.25 3.34
N PHE A 103 25.76 6.57 2.29
CA PHE A 103 26.12 6.91 0.91
C PHE A 103 25.70 8.35 0.55
N PHE A 104 24.48 8.75 0.89
CA PHE A 104 23.97 10.09 0.66
C PHE A 104 24.80 11.19 1.32
N SER A 105 25.27 10.94 2.54
CA SER A 105 26.12 11.88 3.28
C SER A 105 27.49 12.07 2.61
N HIS A 106 28.02 11.04 1.94
CA HIS A 106 29.26 11.12 1.19
C HIS A 106 29.08 11.69 -0.23
N ASN A 107 28.03 11.27 -0.93
CA ASN A 107 27.72 11.70 -2.29
C ASN A 107 26.19 11.81 -2.50
N PRO A 108 25.60 13.00 -2.28
CA PRO A 108 24.16 13.18 -2.42
C PRO A 108 23.70 13.37 -3.88
N LYS A 109 24.63 13.59 -4.82
CA LYS A 109 24.29 13.97 -6.20
C LYS A 109 23.44 12.92 -6.93
N PRO A 110 23.75 11.60 -6.89
CA PRO A 110 22.92 10.59 -7.55
C PRO A 110 21.46 10.65 -7.14
N PHE A 111 21.19 10.79 -5.83
CA PHE A 111 19.84 10.91 -5.32
C PHE A 111 19.13 12.16 -5.85
N PHE A 112 19.80 13.32 -5.87
CA PHE A 112 19.17 14.55 -6.38
C PHE A 112 18.95 14.52 -7.90
N THR A 113 19.81 13.86 -8.67
CA THR A 113 19.56 13.61 -10.10
C THR A 113 18.33 12.74 -10.29
N LEU A 114 18.20 11.67 -9.52
CA LEU A 114 16.98 10.84 -9.52
C LEU A 114 15.74 11.64 -9.08
N ALA A 115 15.85 12.46 -8.03
CA ALA A 115 14.74 13.26 -7.53
C ALA A 115 14.22 14.23 -8.60
N LYS A 116 15.12 14.81 -9.42
CA LYS A 116 14.75 15.66 -10.56
C LYS A 116 13.91 14.91 -11.61
N GLU A 117 14.25 13.65 -11.90
CA GLU A 117 13.46 12.81 -12.81
C GLU A 117 12.06 12.54 -12.26
N LEU A 118 11.96 12.32 -10.95
CA LEU A 118 10.71 12.06 -10.21
C LEU A 118 9.94 13.33 -9.82
N TYR A 119 10.27 14.49 -10.37
CA TYR A 119 9.64 15.75 -9.99
C TYR A 119 8.11 15.72 -10.18
N PRO A 120 7.33 16.19 -9.18
CA PRO A 120 5.89 16.33 -9.31
C PRO A 120 5.51 17.19 -10.53
N GLY A 121 4.63 16.65 -11.38
CA GLY A 121 4.19 17.29 -12.64
C GLY A 121 4.64 16.53 -13.90
N ASN A 122 5.71 15.72 -13.80
CA ASN A 122 6.15 14.88 -14.93
C ASN A 122 5.21 13.69 -15.18
N TYR A 123 4.44 13.30 -14.16
CA TYR A 123 3.63 12.10 -14.16
C TYR A 123 2.23 12.38 -13.65
N ARG A 124 1.27 11.58 -14.12
CA ARG A 124 -0.14 11.72 -13.78
C ARG A 124 -0.69 10.44 -13.14
N PRO A 125 -1.63 10.54 -12.19
CA PRO A 125 -2.30 9.37 -11.65
C PRO A 125 -3.04 8.61 -12.77
N ASN A 126 -3.04 7.29 -12.67
CA ASN A 126 -3.75 6.40 -13.60
C ASN A 126 -5.02 5.80 -12.96
N ALA A 127 -5.70 4.90 -13.68
CA ALA A 127 -6.94 4.26 -13.23
C ALA A 127 -6.83 3.58 -11.84
N THR A 128 -5.67 3.02 -11.48
CA THR A 128 -5.46 2.43 -10.15
C THR A 128 -5.59 3.48 -9.05
N HIS A 129 -4.97 4.65 -9.23
CA HIS A 129 -5.01 5.75 -8.26
C HIS A 129 -6.41 6.32 -8.12
N TYR A 130 -7.13 6.48 -9.25
CA TYR A 130 -8.49 6.99 -9.24
C TYR A 130 -9.50 5.96 -8.69
N PHE A 131 -9.22 4.65 -8.77
CA PHE A 131 -10.02 3.64 -8.09
C PHE A 131 -9.93 3.79 -6.57
N LEU A 132 -8.73 4.06 -6.04
CA LEU A 132 -8.54 4.35 -4.62
C LEU A 132 -9.27 5.63 -4.20
N ARG A 133 -9.27 6.64 -5.08
CA ARG A 133 -10.05 7.86 -4.89
C ARG A 133 -11.56 7.57 -4.86
N LEU A 134 -12.06 6.74 -5.76
CA LEU A 134 -13.47 6.36 -5.79
C LEU A 134 -13.87 5.54 -4.54
N LEU A 135 -12.97 4.68 -4.06
CA LEU A 135 -13.14 3.96 -2.80
C LEU A 135 -13.22 4.92 -1.60
N HIS A 136 -12.44 6.01 -1.63
CA HIS A 136 -12.55 7.09 -0.65
C HIS A 136 -13.88 7.84 -0.76
N ASP A 137 -14.26 8.29 -1.95
CA ASP A 137 -15.46 9.09 -2.20
C ASP A 137 -16.75 8.31 -1.82
N LYS A 138 -16.71 6.97 -1.95
CA LYS A 138 -17.80 6.08 -1.51
C LYS A 138 -17.81 5.77 -0.01
N GLY A 139 -16.85 6.30 0.75
CA GLY A 139 -16.75 6.15 2.21
C GLY A 139 -16.24 4.79 2.69
N LEU A 140 -15.59 4.02 1.82
CA LEU A 140 -15.14 2.65 2.10
C LEU A 140 -13.66 2.57 2.52
N LEU A 141 -12.84 3.52 2.08
CA LEU A 141 -11.41 3.57 2.41
C LEU A 141 -11.22 3.95 3.88
N LEU A 142 -10.68 3.02 4.69
CA LEU A 142 -10.18 3.32 6.03
C LEU A 142 -8.86 4.09 5.95
N ARG A 143 -7.86 3.50 5.27
CA ARG A 143 -6.52 4.08 5.09
C ARG A 143 -5.84 3.52 3.84
N LEU A 144 -5.07 4.36 3.17
CA LEU A 144 -4.13 4.00 2.12
C LEU A 144 -2.70 4.09 2.67
N TYR A 145 -2.00 2.96 2.68
CA TYR A 145 -0.58 2.84 2.98
C TYR A 145 0.17 2.70 1.65
N THR A 146 1.08 3.64 1.36
CA THR A 146 1.89 3.61 0.15
C THR A 146 3.38 3.50 0.49
N GLN A 147 4.10 2.68 -0.28
CA GLN A 147 5.56 2.66 -0.32
C GLN A 147 6.12 3.67 -1.32
N ASN A 148 5.26 4.23 -2.16
CA ASN A 148 5.67 5.15 -3.22
C ASN A 148 6.00 6.50 -2.63
N ILE A 149 6.85 7.21 -3.36
CA ILE A 149 7.31 8.55 -3.04
C ILE A 149 6.94 9.56 -4.13
N ASP A 150 6.33 9.09 -5.23
CA ASP A 150 5.93 9.90 -6.38
C ASP A 150 4.80 10.91 -6.07
N GLY A 151 4.02 10.66 -5.01
CA GLY A 151 2.95 11.53 -4.55
C GLY A 151 1.67 11.45 -5.38
N LEU A 152 1.55 10.51 -6.31
CA LEU A 152 0.38 10.39 -7.20
C LEU A 152 -0.92 10.09 -6.44
N GLU A 153 -0.85 9.53 -5.23
CA GLU A 153 -2.02 9.35 -4.36
C GLU A 153 -2.58 10.70 -3.88
N ARG A 154 -1.71 11.67 -3.59
CA ARG A 154 -2.14 13.03 -3.25
C ARG A 154 -2.73 13.72 -4.48
N VAL A 155 -2.08 13.58 -5.63
CA VAL A 155 -2.52 14.18 -6.90
C VAL A 155 -3.88 13.62 -7.34
N SER A 156 -4.18 12.34 -7.08
CA SER A 156 -5.51 11.76 -7.35
C SER A 156 -6.61 12.26 -6.39
N GLY A 157 -6.21 13.01 -5.36
CA GLY A 157 -7.11 13.64 -4.40
C GLY A 157 -7.38 12.80 -3.15
N ILE A 158 -6.54 11.83 -2.80
CA ILE A 158 -6.61 11.20 -1.48
C ILE A 158 -6.22 12.24 -0.42
N PRO A 159 -7.10 12.53 0.57
CA PRO A 159 -6.77 13.50 1.60
C PRO A 159 -5.65 12.98 2.50
N THR A 160 -4.80 13.87 3.01
CA THR A 160 -3.70 13.51 3.91
C THR A 160 -4.18 12.71 5.13
N SER A 161 -5.40 12.95 5.61
CA SER A 161 -5.99 12.19 6.71
C SER A 161 -6.18 10.71 6.39
N LYS A 162 -6.33 10.33 5.12
CA LYS A 162 -6.48 8.94 4.65
C LYS A 162 -5.18 8.31 4.17
N LEU A 163 -4.12 9.08 4.01
CA LEU A 163 -2.84 8.63 3.47
C LEU A 163 -1.78 8.42 4.57
N VAL A 164 -1.04 7.32 4.42
CA VAL A 164 0.22 7.02 5.12
C VAL A 164 1.28 6.73 4.07
N GLU A 165 2.14 7.72 3.83
CA GLU A 165 3.34 7.57 3.01
C GLU A 165 4.43 6.91 3.85
N ALA A 166 4.49 5.58 3.80
CA ALA A 166 5.34 4.78 4.68
C ALA A 166 6.83 5.04 4.45
N HIS A 167 7.21 5.34 3.21
CA HIS A 167 8.59 5.69 2.83
C HIS A 167 8.79 7.20 2.66
N GLY A 168 7.90 8.01 3.22
CA GLY A 168 8.05 9.46 3.20
C GLY A 168 7.59 10.11 1.91
N THR A 169 7.95 11.38 1.71
CA THR A 169 7.37 12.21 0.65
C THR A 169 8.35 13.29 0.17
N PHE A 170 8.21 13.70 -1.10
CA PHE A 170 8.88 14.90 -1.63
C PHE A 170 8.15 16.21 -1.29
N ALA A 171 6.99 16.16 -0.63
CA ALA A 171 6.23 17.36 -0.29
C ALA A 171 6.89 18.25 0.79
N SER A 172 7.86 17.71 1.53
CA SER A 172 8.61 18.41 2.56
C SER A 172 10.04 17.92 2.61
N ALA A 173 10.92 18.73 3.19
CA ALA A 173 12.32 18.40 3.36
C ALA A 173 12.83 18.86 4.74
N THR A 174 13.90 18.24 5.22
CA THR A 174 14.51 18.54 6.50
C THR A 174 16.02 18.70 6.35
N CYS A 175 16.59 19.76 6.95
CA CYS A 175 18.03 19.90 7.05
C CYS A 175 18.63 18.75 7.87
N THR A 176 19.64 18.08 7.32
CA THR A 176 20.31 16.94 7.96
C THR A 176 21.11 17.33 9.20
N VAL A 177 21.45 18.62 9.37
CA VAL A 177 22.24 19.13 10.50
C VAL A 177 21.35 19.76 11.57
N CYS A 178 20.68 20.88 11.27
CA CYS A 178 19.91 21.61 12.28
C CYS A 178 18.45 21.15 12.43
N ARG A 179 18.01 20.16 11.64
CA ARG A 179 16.65 19.60 11.65
C ARG A 179 15.53 20.61 11.35
N ARG A 180 15.89 21.78 10.80
CA ARG A 180 14.91 22.76 10.30
C ARG A 180 14.14 22.13 9.14
N SER A 181 12.80 22.17 9.24
CA SER A 181 11.91 21.81 8.14
C SER A 181 11.88 22.92 7.09
N CYS A 182 11.89 22.51 5.83
CA CYS A 182 11.75 23.35 4.66
C CYS A 182 10.53 22.86 3.86
N PRO A 183 9.66 23.76 3.37
CA PRO A 183 8.67 23.42 2.37
C PRO A 183 9.31 22.76 1.15
N GLY A 184 8.60 21.81 0.53
CA GLY A 184 9.10 21.11 -0.66
C GLY A 184 9.50 22.05 -1.80
N GLU A 185 8.75 23.14 -1.98
CA GLU A 185 8.96 24.13 -3.04
C GLU A 185 10.36 24.78 -2.99
N ASP A 186 10.91 24.99 -1.79
CA ASP A 186 12.19 25.66 -1.61
C ASP A 186 13.39 24.80 -2.05
N PHE A 187 13.32 23.47 -1.88
CA PHE A 187 14.43 22.59 -2.27
C PHE A 187 14.44 22.30 -3.78
N TRP A 188 13.28 22.36 -4.44
CA TRP A 188 13.17 22.04 -5.86
C TRP A 188 13.89 23.03 -6.77
N ALA A 189 13.99 24.30 -6.38
CA ALA A 189 14.74 25.31 -7.14
C ALA A 189 16.21 24.93 -7.31
N ASP A 190 16.83 24.36 -6.27
CA ASP A 190 18.20 23.86 -6.33
C ASP A 190 18.30 22.55 -7.11
N VAL A 191 17.40 21.60 -6.87
CA VAL A 191 17.38 20.31 -7.59
C VAL A 191 17.23 20.51 -9.09
N MET A 192 16.32 21.39 -9.52
CA MET A 192 16.09 21.69 -10.94
C MET A 192 17.29 22.32 -11.63
N ALA A 193 18.06 23.11 -10.88
CA ALA A 193 19.28 23.74 -11.35
C ALA A 193 20.53 22.85 -11.16
N ASP A 194 20.35 21.55 -10.92
CA ASP A 194 21.41 20.56 -10.71
C ASP A 194 22.36 20.94 -9.54
N ARG A 195 21.82 21.61 -8.52
CA ARG A 195 22.50 21.95 -7.27
C ARG A 195 22.00 21.10 -6.12
N VAL A 196 22.90 20.81 -5.18
CA VAL A 196 22.56 20.17 -3.91
C VAL A 196 21.88 21.21 -3.01
N PRO A 197 20.64 21.00 -2.56
CA PRO A 197 19.95 21.93 -1.67
C PRO A 197 20.66 22.07 -0.33
N CYS A 198 20.91 23.31 0.09
CA CYS A 198 21.62 23.63 1.33
C CYS A 198 20.76 24.48 2.27
N CYS A 199 20.88 24.24 3.57
CA CYS A 199 20.14 24.97 4.58
C CYS A 199 20.62 26.43 4.65
N PRO A 200 19.71 27.42 4.59
CA PRO A 200 20.10 28.84 4.61
C PRO A 200 20.67 29.30 5.96
N VAL A 201 20.57 28.49 7.02
CA VAL A 201 21.03 28.83 8.38
C VAL A 201 22.36 28.19 8.71
N CYS A 202 22.51 26.89 8.46
CA CYS A 202 23.68 26.11 8.90
C CYS A 202 24.49 25.50 7.76
N THR A 203 24.08 25.73 6.51
CA THR A 203 24.71 25.19 5.28
C THR A 203 24.68 23.66 5.13
N GLY A 204 24.13 22.93 6.09
CA GLY A 204 23.89 21.49 5.98
C GLY A 204 22.92 21.13 4.86
N ILE A 205 23.08 19.96 4.26
CA ILE A 205 22.24 19.47 3.15
C ILE A 205 20.77 19.42 3.59
N VAL A 206 19.87 19.86 2.72
CA VAL A 206 18.42 19.71 2.89
C VAL A 206 17.99 18.44 2.15
N LYS A 207 17.58 17.42 2.91
CA LYS A 207 17.13 16.14 2.37
C LYS A 207 15.60 16.13 2.35
N PRO A 208 14.95 15.75 1.22
CA PRO A 208 13.54 15.45 1.21
C PRO A 208 13.16 14.45 2.32
N ASP A 209 11.94 14.54 2.84
CA ASP A 209 11.43 13.68 3.91
C ASP A 209 11.04 12.28 3.40
N ILE A 210 11.89 11.74 2.53
CA ILE A 210 11.92 10.36 2.03
C ILE A 210 12.71 9.52 3.03
N VAL A 211 12.20 8.35 3.36
CA VAL A 211 12.86 7.45 4.31
C VAL A 211 13.96 6.69 3.58
N PHE A 212 15.20 6.86 4.04
CA PHE A 212 16.35 6.10 3.56
C PHE A 212 16.51 4.82 4.37
N PHE A 213 17.21 3.83 3.82
CA PHE A 213 17.59 2.63 4.58
C PHE A 213 18.36 3.03 5.84
N GLY A 214 17.93 2.48 6.98
CA GLY A 214 18.45 2.81 8.31
C GLY A 214 17.71 3.95 9.01
N GLU A 215 16.86 4.72 8.33
CA GLU A 215 16.04 5.76 8.96
C GLU A 215 14.75 5.18 9.58
N PRO A 216 14.22 5.79 10.65
CA PRO A 216 12.92 5.41 11.20
C PRO A 216 11.79 5.78 10.22
N LEU A 217 10.75 4.94 10.16
CA LEU A 217 9.55 5.27 9.41
C LEU A 217 8.82 6.49 10.01
N PRO A 218 7.99 7.21 9.23
CA PRO A 218 7.30 8.40 9.71
C PRO A 218 6.32 8.07 10.83
N GLN A 219 6.08 9.02 11.75
CA GLN A 219 5.17 8.82 12.89
C GLN A 219 3.77 8.36 12.45
N ARG A 220 3.27 8.83 11.30
CA ARG A 220 1.97 8.43 10.74
C ARG A 220 1.90 6.93 10.42
N PHE A 221 3.03 6.26 10.20
CA PHE A 221 3.07 4.82 10.03
C PHE A 221 2.51 4.07 11.25
N LEU A 222 2.64 4.62 12.47
CA LEU A 222 2.11 4.03 13.71
C LEU A 222 0.58 3.87 13.73
N LEU A 223 -0.16 4.55 12.83
CA LEU A 223 -1.60 4.35 12.67
C LEU A 223 -1.95 2.89 12.34
N HIS A 224 -0.99 2.10 11.83
CA HIS A 224 -1.21 0.68 11.52
C HIS A 224 -1.67 -0.13 12.73
N VAL A 225 -1.26 0.28 13.95
CA VAL A 225 -1.64 -0.38 15.21
C VAL A 225 -3.16 -0.36 15.42
N VAL A 226 -3.85 0.66 14.91
CA VAL A 226 -5.31 0.79 15.01
C VAL A 226 -5.98 0.32 13.73
N ASP A 227 -5.45 0.71 12.57
CA ASP A 227 -6.11 0.50 11.28
C ASP A 227 -6.22 -0.99 10.90
N PHE A 228 -5.14 -1.76 11.08
CA PHE A 228 -5.11 -3.18 10.66
C PHE A 228 -6.02 -4.08 11.50
N PRO A 229 -6.08 -3.93 12.85
CA PRO A 229 -7.07 -4.65 13.65
C PRO A 229 -8.51 -4.24 13.33
N MET A 230 -8.76 -3.04 12.80
CA MET A 230 -10.09 -2.52 12.48
C MET A 230 -10.56 -2.88 11.06
N ALA A 231 -9.62 -3.19 10.16
CA ALA A 231 -9.90 -3.51 8.77
C ALA A 231 -10.85 -4.70 8.60
N ASP A 232 -11.74 -4.60 7.62
CA ASP A 232 -12.64 -5.69 7.21
C ASP A 232 -12.34 -6.22 5.80
N LEU A 233 -11.44 -5.56 5.07
CA LEU A 233 -10.86 -5.99 3.80
C LEU A 233 -9.46 -5.39 3.66
N LEU A 234 -8.51 -6.18 3.16
CA LEU A 234 -7.18 -5.71 2.79
C LEU A 234 -6.98 -5.84 1.28
N LEU A 235 -6.68 -4.73 0.61
CA LEU A 235 -6.26 -4.71 -0.79
C LEU A 235 -4.75 -4.48 -0.87
N ILE A 236 -4.04 -5.27 -1.65
CA ILE A 236 -2.59 -5.17 -1.84
C ILE A 236 -2.32 -5.07 -3.33
N LEU A 237 -1.79 -3.93 -3.77
CA LEU A 237 -1.69 -3.59 -5.19
C LEU A 237 -0.24 -3.25 -5.57
N GLY A 238 0.31 -3.91 -6.59
CA GLY A 238 1.55 -3.49 -7.22
C GLY A 238 2.78 -3.41 -6.30
N THR A 239 2.97 -4.36 -5.39
CA THR A 239 4.15 -4.40 -4.49
C THR A 239 4.74 -5.80 -4.44
N SER A 240 6.08 -5.91 -4.29
CA SER A 240 6.75 -7.19 -4.10
C SER A 240 6.68 -7.72 -2.65
N LEU A 241 6.24 -6.88 -1.69
CA LEU A 241 6.24 -7.20 -0.26
C LEU A 241 7.61 -7.71 0.25
N GLU A 242 8.70 -7.12 -0.22
CA GLU A 242 10.07 -7.51 0.20
C GLU A 242 10.68 -6.57 1.26
N VAL A 243 10.13 -5.36 1.42
CA VAL A 243 10.69 -4.34 2.30
C VAL A 243 9.92 -4.29 3.63
N GLU A 244 10.62 -4.56 4.72
CA GLU A 244 10.09 -4.44 6.08
C GLU A 244 10.23 -3.01 6.63
N PRO A 245 9.36 -2.61 7.60
CA PRO A 245 8.25 -3.36 8.20
C PRO A 245 6.95 -3.37 7.37
N PHE A 246 6.96 -2.84 6.14
CA PHE A 246 5.75 -2.72 5.32
C PHE A 246 5.21 -4.08 4.88
N ALA A 247 6.07 -5.03 4.51
CA ALA A 247 5.67 -6.37 4.10
C ALA A 247 4.87 -7.10 5.20
N SER A 248 5.35 -7.04 6.45
CA SER A 248 4.70 -7.64 7.61
C SER A 248 3.29 -7.12 7.89
N LEU A 249 2.96 -5.89 7.45
CA LEU A 249 1.59 -5.35 7.60
C LEU A 249 0.54 -6.20 6.89
N SER A 250 0.91 -6.90 5.80
CA SER A 250 -0.02 -7.77 5.09
C SER A 250 -0.53 -8.93 5.96
N GLU A 251 0.16 -9.27 7.05
CA GLU A 251 -0.25 -10.27 8.03
C GLU A 251 -0.96 -9.67 9.26
N ALA A 252 -0.96 -8.35 9.43
CA ALA A 252 -1.46 -7.68 10.64
C ALA A 252 -3.00 -7.59 10.71
N VAL A 253 -3.72 -7.82 9.61
CA VAL A 253 -5.18 -7.96 9.64
C VAL A 253 -5.60 -9.28 10.30
N ARG A 254 -6.78 -9.32 10.92
CA ARG A 254 -7.34 -10.53 11.54
C ARG A 254 -7.40 -11.69 10.54
N SER A 255 -7.26 -12.92 11.01
CA SER A 255 -7.27 -14.13 10.16
C SER A 255 -8.55 -14.33 9.35
N THR A 256 -9.67 -13.73 9.79
CA THR A 256 -10.97 -13.79 9.10
C THR A 256 -11.13 -12.72 8.01
N VAL A 257 -10.24 -11.73 7.94
CA VAL A 257 -10.31 -10.64 6.96
C VAL A 257 -9.84 -11.15 5.60
N PRO A 258 -10.65 -11.01 4.54
CA PRO A 258 -10.20 -11.32 3.19
C PRO A 258 -9.04 -10.41 2.77
N ARG A 259 -8.09 -10.97 2.02
CA ARG A 259 -6.98 -10.22 1.44
C ARG A 259 -6.99 -10.42 -0.07
N LEU A 260 -7.07 -9.34 -0.84
CA LEU A 260 -6.96 -9.37 -2.30
C LEU A 260 -5.60 -8.83 -2.72
N LEU A 261 -4.80 -9.67 -3.39
CA LEU A 261 -3.58 -9.28 -4.07
C LEU A 261 -3.88 -9.03 -5.56
N ILE A 262 -3.66 -7.82 -6.04
CA ILE A 262 -3.61 -7.48 -7.46
C ILE A 262 -2.17 -7.13 -7.82
N ASN A 263 -1.48 -8.04 -8.50
CA ASN A 263 -0.07 -7.87 -8.80
C ASN A 263 0.33 -8.70 -10.01
N ARG A 264 1.43 -8.36 -10.67
CA ARG A 264 1.96 -9.20 -11.76
C ARG A 264 2.29 -10.61 -11.28
N ASP A 265 2.96 -10.69 -10.15
CA ASP A 265 3.53 -11.92 -9.60
C ASP A 265 2.90 -12.26 -8.23
N LEU A 266 2.86 -13.55 -7.88
CA LEU A 266 2.50 -13.99 -6.53
C LEU A 266 3.66 -13.70 -5.57
N VAL A 267 3.40 -12.98 -4.48
CA VAL A 267 4.47 -12.39 -3.64
C VAL A 267 4.21 -12.49 -2.14
N GLY A 268 5.27 -12.31 -1.34
CA GLY A 268 5.19 -12.18 0.11
C GLY A 268 4.45 -13.34 0.78
N PRO A 269 3.70 -13.09 1.87
CA PRO A 269 2.96 -14.14 2.58
C PRO A 269 1.95 -14.91 1.73
N PHE A 270 1.53 -14.40 0.55
CA PHE A 270 0.65 -15.16 -0.35
C PHE A 270 1.36 -16.38 -0.96
N THR A 271 2.69 -16.36 -1.03
CA THR A 271 3.50 -17.50 -1.49
C THR A 271 3.77 -18.50 -0.37
N TRP A 272 4.14 -18.04 0.82
CA TRP A 272 4.69 -18.89 1.88
C TRP A 272 3.79 -19.06 3.12
N ARG A 273 2.75 -18.24 3.30
CA ARG A 273 1.71 -18.37 4.35
C ARG A 273 0.32 -17.92 3.84
N PRO A 274 -0.25 -18.62 2.86
CA PRO A 274 -1.59 -18.31 2.37
C PRO A 274 -2.65 -18.53 3.46
N ARG A 275 -3.68 -17.69 3.46
CA ARG A 275 -4.87 -17.81 4.33
C ARG A 275 -6.05 -18.32 3.50
N SER A 276 -7.06 -18.87 4.19
CA SER A 276 -8.25 -19.42 3.53
C SER A 276 -9.11 -18.37 2.80
N ARG A 277 -8.91 -17.08 3.06
CA ARG A 277 -9.63 -15.95 2.45
C ARG A 277 -8.72 -15.05 1.62
N ASP A 278 -7.58 -15.57 1.20
CA ASP A 278 -6.73 -14.88 0.23
C ASP A 278 -7.29 -15.08 -1.17
N VAL A 279 -7.32 -13.98 -1.93
CA VAL A 279 -7.68 -13.94 -3.34
C VAL A 279 -6.53 -13.29 -4.08
N THR A 280 -6.16 -13.84 -5.22
CA THR A 280 -5.07 -13.33 -6.04
C THR A 280 -5.58 -13.10 -7.46
N GLN A 281 -5.41 -11.88 -7.96
CA GLN A 281 -5.64 -11.52 -9.35
C GLN A 281 -4.29 -11.16 -9.95
N LEU A 282 -3.70 -12.13 -10.66
CA LEU A 282 -2.37 -11.98 -11.23
C LEU A 282 -2.43 -11.38 -12.64
N GLY A 283 -1.50 -10.48 -12.95
CA GLY A 283 -1.37 -9.87 -14.26
C GLY A 283 -1.18 -8.36 -14.20
N ASP A 284 -1.56 -7.69 -15.28
CA ASP A 284 -1.52 -6.23 -15.36
C ASP A 284 -2.46 -5.57 -14.33
N VAL A 285 -1.97 -4.54 -13.66
CA VAL A 285 -2.70 -3.86 -12.58
C VAL A 285 -3.88 -3.08 -13.12
N ILE A 286 -3.77 -2.44 -14.29
CA ILE A 286 -4.84 -1.65 -14.89
C ILE A 286 -5.99 -2.57 -15.28
N HIS A 287 -5.70 -3.63 -16.04
CA HIS A 287 -6.73 -4.58 -16.47
C HIS A 287 -7.46 -5.21 -15.27
N SER A 288 -6.72 -5.54 -14.22
CA SER A 288 -7.30 -6.11 -13.00
C SER A 288 -8.18 -5.14 -12.24
N ILE A 289 -7.80 -3.85 -12.19
CA ILE A 289 -8.61 -2.78 -11.60
C ILE A 289 -9.86 -2.51 -12.43
N GLU A 290 -9.74 -2.45 -13.76
CA GLU A 290 -10.88 -2.27 -14.67
C GLU A 290 -11.92 -3.40 -14.49
N ARG A 291 -11.46 -4.65 -14.43
CA ARG A 291 -12.32 -5.81 -14.14
C ARG A 291 -12.99 -5.70 -12.77
N LEU A 292 -12.26 -5.30 -11.73
CA LEU A 292 -12.85 -5.11 -10.40
C LEU A 292 -13.91 -3.98 -10.42
N VAL A 293 -13.62 -2.87 -11.10
CA VAL A 293 -14.55 -1.75 -11.28
C VAL A 293 -15.83 -2.19 -12.02
N GLU A 294 -15.70 -3.03 -13.06
CA GLU A 294 -16.83 -3.61 -13.78
C GLU A 294 -17.69 -4.50 -12.86
N LEU A 295 -17.08 -5.40 -12.09
CA LEU A 295 -17.79 -6.26 -11.15
C LEU A 295 -18.51 -5.46 -10.04
N LEU A 296 -17.95 -4.32 -9.65
CA LEU A 296 -18.56 -3.40 -8.69
C LEU A 296 -19.70 -2.57 -9.29
N GLY A 297 -19.84 -2.54 -10.62
CA GLY A 297 -20.75 -1.66 -11.33
C GLY A 297 -20.36 -0.19 -11.22
N TRP A 298 -19.06 0.12 -11.14
CA TRP A 298 -18.53 1.48 -10.96
C TRP A 298 -17.91 2.07 -12.23
N THR A 299 -18.05 1.40 -13.38
CA THR A 299 -17.40 1.77 -14.64
C THR A 299 -17.68 3.22 -15.07
N GLU A 300 -18.94 3.64 -15.09
CA GLU A 300 -19.32 5.00 -15.50
C GLU A 300 -18.75 6.06 -14.54
N GLU A 301 -18.93 5.86 -13.23
CA GLU A 301 -18.39 6.77 -12.21
C GLU A 301 -16.87 6.90 -12.28
N MET A 302 -16.19 5.78 -12.59
CA MET A 302 -14.75 5.74 -12.75
C MET A 302 -14.30 6.52 -13.99
N GLN A 303 -14.98 6.34 -15.12
CA GLN A 303 -14.70 7.08 -16.36
C GLN A 303 -14.91 8.58 -16.18
N ASP A 304 -16.02 8.98 -15.55
CA ASP A 304 -16.34 10.37 -15.24
C ASP A 304 -15.29 11.01 -14.30
N LEU A 305 -14.86 10.28 -13.28
CA LEU A 305 -13.81 10.73 -12.36
C LEU A 305 -12.49 10.95 -13.11
N VAL A 306 -12.04 9.95 -13.87
CA VAL A 306 -10.78 10.03 -14.63
C VAL A 306 -10.82 11.21 -15.61
N GLN A 307 -11.89 11.34 -16.40
CA GLN A 307 -12.04 12.43 -17.38
C GLN A 307 -12.03 13.81 -16.71
N ARG A 308 -12.72 13.95 -15.57
CA ARG A 308 -12.78 15.22 -14.84
C ARG A 308 -11.43 15.62 -14.27
N GLU A 309 -10.69 14.68 -13.68
CA GLU A 309 -9.41 14.99 -13.03
C GLU A 309 -8.28 15.17 -14.06
N THR A 310 -8.22 14.37 -15.12
CA THR A 310 -7.25 14.59 -16.21
C THR A 310 -7.48 15.93 -16.89
N GLY A 311 -8.74 16.32 -17.13
CA GLY A 311 -9.08 17.63 -17.68
C GLY A 311 -8.78 18.81 -16.74
N LYS A 312 -8.65 18.62 -15.42
CA LYS A 312 -8.15 19.67 -14.50
C LYS A 312 -6.64 19.83 -14.60
N LEU A 313 -5.90 18.72 -14.66
CA LEU A 313 -4.44 18.74 -14.81
C LEU A 313 -4.04 19.40 -16.14
N ASP A 314 -4.73 19.08 -17.24
CA ASP A 314 -4.51 19.71 -18.54
C ASP A 314 -4.70 21.24 -18.54
N ARG A 315 -5.52 21.77 -17.63
CA ARG A 315 -5.74 23.22 -17.48
C ARG A 315 -4.71 23.88 -16.57
N GLN A 316 -4.04 23.13 -15.71
CA GLN A 316 -2.96 23.64 -14.85
C GLN A 316 -1.63 23.71 -15.60
N ASP A 317 -1.46 22.86 -16.63
CA ASP A 317 -0.27 22.83 -17.48
C ASP A 317 -0.29 23.88 -18.62
N ARG A 318 -1.36 24.67 -18.75
CA ARG A 318 -1.55 25.73 -19.77
C ARG A 318 -1.45 27.12 -19.17
#